data_AF-A0A540VTX5-F1
#
_entry.id   AF-A0A540VTX5-F1
#
_cell.length_a   1.000
_cell.length_b   1.000
_cell.length_c   1.000
_cell.angle_alpha   90.00
_cell.angle_beta   90.00
_cell.angle_gamma   90.00
#
_symmetry.space_group_name_H-M   'P 1'
#
loop_
_entity.id
_entity.type
_entity.pdbx_description
1 polymer ?
#
loop_
_entity_poly.entity_id
_entity_poly.type
_entity_poly.pdbx_seq_one_letter_code
_entity_poly.pdbx_strand_id
1 'polypeptide(L)' 'MTTETTKLTVRLPSRDVEYAKAYAKAHGLTVTEVIDRYLRRMRALEESEPSPELEWITGLVPASADAKSIHRDHLDERHR' A
#
# COMPACT_ATOMS: atom_id res chain seq x y z
N MET A 1 0.99 1.39 26.11
CA MET A 1 0.47 0.08 25.69
C MET A 1 1.66 -0.78 25.29
N THR A 2 1.94 -1.87 25.99
CA THR A 2 3.02 -2.80 25.64
C THR A 2 2.65 -3.50 24.34
N THR A 3 3.40 -3.23 23.27
CA THR A 3 3.21 -3.92 21.99
C THR A 3 3.80 -5.32 22.13
N GLU A 4 2.97 -6.35 21.97
CA GLU A 4 3.43 -7.74 21.99
C GLU A 4 4.28 -8.01 20.74
N THR A 5 5.46 -8.61 20.92
CA THR A 5 6.39 -8.91 19.83
C THR A 5 6.68 -10.40 19.75
N THR A 6 6.67 -10.94 18.53
CA THR A 6 6.96 -12.35 18.26
C THR A 6 8.20 -12.49 17.38
N LYS A 7 9.04 -13.49 17.64
CA LYS A 7 10.23 -13.76 16.83
C LYS A 7 9.83 -14.47 15.53
N LEU A 8 10.17 -13.84 14.40
CA LEU A 8 10.03 -14.42 13.06
C LEU A 8 11.42 -14.72 12.48
N THR A 9 11.63 -15.94 11.99
CA THR A 9 12.87 -16.31 11.28
C THR A 9 12.53 -16.58 9.82
N VAL A 10 13.10 -15.77 8.91
CA VAL A 10 12.93 -15.93 7.47
C VAL A 10 14.26 -16.25 6.81
N ARG A 11 14.22 -17.01 5.71
CA ARG A 11 15.37 -17.24 4.85
C ARG A 11 15.34 -16.23 3.71
N LEU A 12 16.41 -15.48 3.53
CA LEU A 12 16.60 -14.51 2.45
C LEU A 12 17.96 -14.77 1.79
N PRO A 13 18.15 -14.39 0.51
CA PRO A 13 19.46 -14.39 -0.10
C PRO A 13 20.46 -13.60 0.75
N SER A 14 21.67 -14.13 0.94
CA SER A 14 22.67 -13.51 1.83
C SER A 14 22.97 -12.06 1.46
N ARG A 15 23.00 -11.73 0.16
CA ARG A 15 23.18 -10.36 -0.34
C ARG A 15 22.10 -9.39 0.18
N ASP A 16 20.86 -9.85 0.30
CA ASP A 16 19.72 -9.00 0.71
C ASP A 16 19.76 -8.78 2.23
N VAL A 17 20.20 -9.80 2.99
CA VAL A 17 20.45 -9.67 4.44
C VAL A 17 21.55 -8.65 4.72
N GLU A 18 22.66 -8.72 4.00
CA GLU A 18 23.77 -7.78 4.16
C GLU A 18 23.38 -6.36 3.74
N TYR A 19 22.62 -6.23 2.65
CA TYR A 19 22.04 -4.95 2.25
C TYR A 19 21.15 -4.36 3.35
N ALA A 20 20.22 -5.15 3.91
CA ALA A 20 19.32 -4.70 4.96
C ALA A 20 20.08 -4.21 6.21
N LYS A 21 21.14 -4.92 6.62
CA LYS A 21 22.01 -4.49 7.73
C LYS A 21 22.73 -3.18 7.42
N ALA A 22 23.31 -3.06 6.23
CA ALA A 22 24.04 -1.86 5.81
C ALA A 22 23.11 -0.64 5.74
N TYR A 23 21.92 -0.81 5.16
CA TYR A 23 20.89 0.20 5.10
C TYR A 23 20.46 0.65 6.51
N ALA A 24 20.11 -0.30 7.38
CA ALA A 24 19.72 0.00 8.75
C ALA A 24 20.80 0.82 9.48
N LYS A 25 22.07 0.39 9.38
CA LYS A 25 23.21 1.11 9.98
C LYS A 25 23.38 2.52 9.42
N ALA A 26 23.31 2.69 8.09
CA ALA A 26 23.47 4.00 7.45
C ALA A 26 22.39 5.01 7.87
N HIS A 27 21.20 4.52 8.22
CA HIS A 27 20.07 5.34 8.64
C HIS A 27 19.85 5.38 10.16
N GLY A 28 20.76 4.81 10.97
CA GLY A 28 20.64 4.79 12.43
C GLY A 28 19.47 3.95 12.94
N LEU A 29 19.09 2.91 12.19
CA LEU A 29 17.98 2.00 12.49
C LEU A 29 18.49 0.58 12.75
N THR A 30 17.65 -0.25 13.34
CA THR A 30 17.79 -1.70 13.38
C THR A 30 17.10 -2.35 12.18
N VAL A 31 17.52 -3.57 11.81
CA VAL A 31 16.85 -4.35 10.76
C VAL A 31 15.38 -4.60 11.11
N THR A 32 15.08 -4.82 12.40
CA THR A 32 13.71 -4.98 12.90
C THR A 32 12.86 -3.74 12.61
N GLU A 33 13.37 -2.53 12.84
CA GLU A 33 12.63 -1.29 12.55
C GLU A 33 12.42 -1.06 11.06
N VAL A 34 13.39 -1.42 10.22
CA VAL A 34 13.23 -1.36 8.76
C VAL A 34 12.06 -2.25 8.32
N ILE A 35 12.02 -3.48 8.83
CA ILE A 35 10.95 -4.45 8.52
C ILE A 35 9.61 -3.99 9.11
N ASP A 36 9.56 -3.54 10.37
CA ASP A 36 8.32 -3.06 11.01
C ASP A 36 7.70 -1.89 10.23
N ARG A 37 8.51 -0.91 9.83
CA ARG A 37 8.04 0.23 9.01
C ARG A 37 7.49 -0.23 7.67
N TYR A 38 8.15 -1.19 7.02
CA TYR A 38 7.67 -1.72 5.76
C TYR A 38 6.34 -2.46 5.93
N LEU A 39 6.20 -3.30 6.97
CA LEU A 39 4.95 -4.02 7.27
C LEU A 39 3.81 -3.08 7.66
N ARG A 40 4.08 -1.98 8.37
CA ARG A 40 3.08 -0.93 8.64
C ARG A 40 2.62 -0.25 7.37
N ARG A 41 3.55 0.06 6.45
CA ARG A 41 3.22 0.64 5.15
C ARG A 41 2.39 -0.33 4.30
N MET A 42 2.73 -1.62 4.29
CA MET A 42 1.93 -2.64 3.59
C MET A 42 0.50 -2.69 4.13
N ARG A 43 0.32 -2.75 5.45
CA ARG A 43 -1.01 -2.71 6.08
C ARG A 43 -1.78 -1.44 5.74
N ALA A 44 -1.12 -0.28 5.81
CA ALA A 44 -1.76 0.99 5.44
C ALA A 44 -2.20 1.02 3.97
N LEU A 45 -1.47 0.36 3.06
CA LEU A 45 -1.86 0.24 1.66
C LEU A 45 -3.01 -0.75 1.45
N GLU A 46 -3.10 -1.81 2.25
CA GLU A 46 -4.25 -2.75 2.23
C GLU A 46 -5.50 -2.14 2.88
N GLU A 47 -5.34 -1.34 3.92
CA GLU A 47 -6.42 -0.64 4.63
C GLU A 47 -6.88 0.63 3.91
N SER A 48 -6.10 1.15 2.97
CA SER A 48 -6.47 2.28 2.13
C SER A 48 -7.35 1.82 0.95
N GLU A 49 -8.56 1.33 1.25
CA GLU A 49 -9.68 1.76 0.41
C GLU A 49 -9.76 3.29 0.59
N PRO A 50 -9.58 4.09 -0.47
CA PRO A 50 -9.64 5.54 -0.34
C PRO A 50 -10.97 5.94 0.31
N SER A 51 -10.95 6.91 1.24
CA SER A 51 -12.19 7.36 1.86
C SER A 51 -13.15 7.85 0.76
N PRO A 52 -14.47 7.71 0.93
CA PRO A 52 -15.44 8.17 -0.07
C PRO A 52 -15.24 9.64 -0.48
N GLU A 53 -14.76 10.48 0.44
CA GLU A 53 -14.42 11.88 0.11
C GLU A 53 -13.19 11.97 -0.81
N LEU A 54 -12.17 11.16 -0.59
CA LEU A 54 -10.97 11.15 -1.43
C LEU A 54 -11.25 10.54 -2.81
N GLU A 55 -12.10 9.52 -2.90
CA GLU A 55 -12.61 8.98 -4.18
C GLU A 55 -13.34 10.07 -4.97
N TRP A 56 -14.23 10.82 -4.32
CA TRP A 56 -14.97 11.91 -4.94
C TRP A 56 -14.06 13.05 -5.45
N ILE A 57 -13.06 13.45 -4.66
CA ILE A 57 -12.13 14.53 -5.04
C ILE A 57 -11.20 14.09 -6.19
N THR A 58 -10.71 12.85 -6.15
CA THR A 58 -9.73 12.36 -7.12
C THR A 58 -10.35 11.96 -8.45
N GLY A 59 -11.67 11.74 -8.51
CA GLY A 59 -12.37 11.34 -9.72
C GLY A 59 -11.90 9.98 -10.25
N LEU A 60 -11.33 9.15 -9.38
CA LEU A 60 -10.85 7.82 -9.74
C LEU A 60 -12.06 6.92 -10.03
N VAL A 61 -12.08 6.36 -11.23
CA VAL A 61 -13.11 5.38 -11.61
C VAL A 61 -12.74 4.04 -10.96
N PRO A 62 -13.66 3.41 -10.19
CA PRO A 62 -13.41 2.11 -9.59
C PRO A 62 -12.96 1.09 -10.63
N ALA A 63 -11.98 0.24 -10.30
CA ALA A 63 -11.48 -0.78 -11.23
C ALA A 63 -12.55 -1.81 -11.63
N SER A 64 -13.61 -1.93 -10.82
CA SER A 64 -14.78 -2.77 -11.08
C SER A 64 -15.81 -2.14 -12.04
N ALA A 65 -15.70 -0.84 -12.32
CA ALA A 65 -16.63 -0.14 -13.19
C ALA A 65 -16.26 -0.34 -14.66
N ASP A 66 -17.22 -0.78 -15.49
CA ASP A 66 -17.08 -0.72 -16.94
C ASP A 66 -17.25 0.73 -17.44
N ALA A 67 -16.15 1.48 -17.34
CA ALA A 67 -16.10 2.89 -17.72
C ALA A 67 -16.62 3.16 -19.15
N LYS A 68 -16.48 2.19 -20.06
CA LYS A 68 -16.97 2.33 -21.43
C LYS A 68 -18.49 2.29 -21.50
N SER A 69 -19.13 1.44 -20.70
CA SER A 69 -20.60 1.39 -20.65
C SER A 69 -21.17 2.67 -20.06
N ILE A 70 -20.65 3.08 -18.90
CA ILE A 70 -21.11 4.28 -18.20
C ILE A 70 -20.99 5.52 -19.10
N HIS A 71 -19.90 5.61 -19.87
CA HIS A 71 -19.71 6.72 -20.80
C HIS A 71 -20.72 6.71 -21.96
N ARG A 72 -21.03 5.53 -22.53
CA ARG A 72 -22.04 5.40 -23.59
C ARG A 72 -23.43 5.82 -23.07
N ASP A 73 -23.82 5.32 -21.91
CA ASP A 73 -25.12 5.61 -21.31
C ASP A 73 -25.28 7.13 -21.05
N HIS A 74 -24.22 7.79 -20.57
CA HIS A 74 -24.20 9.23 -20.38
C HIS A 74 -24.34 10.03 -21.70
N LEU A 75 -23.71 9.57 -22.78
CA LEU A 75 -23.86 10.20 -24.09
C LEU A 75 -25.29 10.03 -24.63
N ASP A 76 -25.86 8.84 -24.46
CA ASP A 76 -27.24 8.55 -24.91
C ASP A 76 -28.28 9.40 -24.15
N GLU A 77 -28.07 9.65 -22.86
CA GLU A 77 -28.90 10.58 -22.07
C GLU A 77 -28.76 12.04 -22.51
N ARG A 78 -27.54 12.48 -22.83
CA ARG A 78 -27.27 13.89 -23.18
C ARG A 78 -27.70 14.26 -24.60
N HIS A 79 -27.79 13.27 -25.49
CA HIS A 79 -28.21 13.44 -26.89
C HIS A 79 -29.70 13.15 -27.13
N ARG A 80 -30.46 12.89 -26.07
CA ARG A 80 -31.93 12.92 -26.06
C ARG A 80 -32.47 14.30 -25.73
#